data_AF-A0A7C8N0L5-F1
#
_entry.id   AF-A0A7C8N0L5-F1
#
_cell.length_a   1.000
_cell.length_b   1.000
_cell.length_c   1.000
_cell.angle_alpha   90.00
_cell.angle_beta   90.00
_cell.angle_gamma   90.00
#
_symmetry.space_group_name_H-M   'P 1'
#
loop_
_entity.id
_entity.type
_entity.pdbx_description
1 polymer ?
#
loop_
_entity_poly.entity_id
_entity_poly.type
_entity_poly.pdbx_seq_one_letter_code
_entity_poly.pdbx_strand_id
1 'polypeptide(L)'
;MVGHVNMMDDVLISNLPTEYLRSALRVLIAEGSATQEPFVRHVRQRLLDAKPELVPAKVLFPMTDELTEECTRCLAFTRCLFSSKMAQLSLPYLDHFVCSLRDASASWTADSELHQTLVSFAGDIVQAMQALKEVDPPRDEELESQLVKLQLSLRECRHYCQAHKPGVLDYPFQRSERQVADVLHIFYPNRPALDKTGDGSLSHPEISASQATETFPLGPFQFVPRLFNGFWQLSSPAWGVGSASSQDAALAQLLETGMIASDMADHYGDAELVYGHFRNRLPPQVKNKVFAATKWCVFGPIGHKVTNGWVLEAVQERCRRLGGRVELLQFHWYDYESKEYLEILVELISLTKSHPELVTTIGLCNFDSKASVEACEYLISKTGAVGLVSNQIQYLGMICDWGSWDDFQRLLHKLSVIAEKHRVTLTNVAIRWVLQKPQVGAGTRLGVTTHHQDNLSVFNFGLDEEDIKVSFATLFLENLPQRHFPSLIPRPLIQHLTSP
;
A
#
# COMPACT_ATOMS: atom_id res chain seq x y z
N MET A 1 -19.96 -14.32 -33.04
CA MET A 1 -20.21 -13.23 -34.00
C MET A 1 -19.59 -11.97 -33.43
N VAL A 2 -18.55 -11.43 -34.06
CA VAL A 2 -18.05 -10.10 -33.73
C VAL A 2 -19.09 -9.13 -34.25
N GLY A 3 -19.77 -8.42 -33.34
CA GLY A 3 -20.78 -7.43 -33.70
C GLY A 3 -20.17 -6.34 -34.57
N HIS A 4 -20.95 -5.80 -35.50
CA HIS A 4 -20.56 -4.63 -36.28
C HIS A 4 -20.14 -3.52 -35.31
N VAL A 5 -18.87 -3.11 -35.33
CA VAL A 5 -18.41 -1.98 -34.54
C VAL A 5 -19.20 -0.76 -35.04
N ASN A 6 -19.84 -0.04 -34.13
CA ASN A 6 -20.47 1.21 -34.47
C ASN A 6 -19.37 2.19 -34.87
N MET A 7 -19.37 2.60 -36.14
CA MET A 7 -18.34 3.49 -36.68
C MET A 7 -18.22 4.81 -35.90
N MET A 8 -19.31 5.29 -35.29
CA MET A 8 -19.27 6.50 -34.47
C MET A 8 -18.51 6.30 -33.15
N ASP A 9 -18.48 5.08 -32.62
CA ASP A 9 -17.74 4.78 -31.38
C ASP A 9 -16.23 4.75 -31.63
N ASP A 10 -15.79 4.23 -32.79
CA ASP A 10 -14.38 4.25 -33.21
C ASP A 10 -13.89 5.68 -33.49
N VAL A 11 -14.73 6.51 -34.12
CA VAL A 11 -14.48 7.94 -34.32
C VAL A 11 -14.42 8.67 -32.97
N LEU A 12 -15.30 8.35 -32.02
CA LEU A 12 -15.24 8.92 -30.67
C LEU A 12 -13.91 8.58 -29.98
N ILE A 13 -13.50 7.30 -29.96
CA ILE A 13 -12.24 6.86 -29.37
C ILE A 13 -11.05 7.60 -30.01
N SER A 14 -11.05 7.74 -31.34
CA SER A 14 -9.98 8.40 -32.09
C SER A 14 -9.86 9.90 -31.80
N ASN A 15 -10.97 10.57 -31.45
CA ASN A 15 -10.99 12.00 -31.15
C ASN A 15 -10.84 12.31 -29.65
N LEU A 16 -10.93 11.31 -28.76
CA LEU A 16 -10.82 11.53 -27.32
C LEU A 16 -9.37 11.85 -26.93
N PRO A 17 -9.13 12.95 -26.19
CA PRO A 17 -7.87 13.18 -25.50
C PRO A 17 -7.50 12.00 -24.61
N THR A 18 -6.20 11.72 -24.47
CA THR A 18 -5.73 10.54 -23.74
C THR A 18 -6.14 10.58 -22.26
N GLU A 19 -6.19 11.76 -21.62
CA GLU A 19 -6.72 11.88 -20.25
C GLU A 19 -8.19 11.46 -20.13
N TYR A 20 -9.03 11.83 -21.10
CA TYR A 20 -10.45 11.49 -21.09
C TYR A 20 -10.66 10.01 -21.38
N LEU A 21 -9.90 9.44 -22.31
CA LEU A 21 -9.92 8.01 -22.58
C LEU A 21 -9.53 7.20 -21.33
N ARG A 22 -8.44 7.59 -20.64
CA ARG A 22 -8.03 6.94 -19.39
C ARG A 22 -9.09 7.08 -18.31
N SER A 23 -9.70 8.26 -18.16
CA SER A 23 -10.76 8.49 -17.17
C SER A 23 -12.00 7.64 -17.46
N ALA A 24 -12.49 7.65 -18.70
CA ALA A 24 -13.65 6.88 -19.13
C ALA A 24 -13.42 5.36 -18.97
N LEU A 25 -12.23 4.86 -19.35
CA LEU A 25 -11.86 3.46 -19.16
C LEU A 25 -11.81 3.06 -17.68
N ARG A 26 -11.30 3.93 -16.80
CA ARG A 26 -11.31 3.66 -15.35
C ARG A 26 -12.73 3.53 -14.81
N VAL A 27 -13.64 4.41 -15.23
CA VAL A 27 -15.06 4.34 -14.85
C VAL A 27 -15.68 3.05 -15.38
N LEU A 28 -15.46 2.73 -16.66
CA LEU A 28 -15.98 1.51 -17.30
C LEU A 28 -15.51 0.24 -16.58
N ILE A 29 -14.22 0.13 -16.27
CA ILE A 29 -13.63 -1.03 -15.57
C ILE A 29 -14.14 -1.13 -14.13
N ALA A 30 -14.49 0.00 -13.50
CA ALA A 30 -15.04 0.02 -12.14
C ALA A 30 -16.47 -0.54 -12.05
N GLU A 31 -17.17 -0.74 -13.17
CA GLU A 31 -18.52 -1.33 -13.22
C GLU A 31 -18.53 -2.84 -12.90
N GLY A 32 -17.37 -3.50 -12.86
CA GLY A 32 -17.23 -4.88 -12.40
C GLY A 32 -16.49 -5.80 -13.37
N SER A 33 -16.52 -7.11 -13.10
CA SER A 33 -15.78 -8.11 -13.89
C SER A 33 -16.20 -8.18 -15.36
N ALA A 34 -17.48 -7.87 -15.66
CA ALA A 34 -18.02 -7.92 -17.03
C ALA A 34 -17.30 -6.96 -18.00
N THR A 35 -16.77 -5.83 -17.51
CA THR A 35 -16.00 -4.87 -18.30
C THR A 35 -14.50 -5.01 -18.07
N GLN A 36 -14.09 -5.32 -16.84
CA GLN A 36 -12.70 -5.47 -16.44
C GLN A 36 -12.01 -6.68 -17.12
N GLU A 37 -12.67 -7.83 -17.17
CA GLU A 37 -12.05 -9.05 -17.72
C GLU A 37 -11.79 -8.95 -19.23
N PRO A 38 -12.75 -8.50 -20.08
CA PRO A 38 -12.47 -8.30 -21.49
C PRO A 38 -11.37 -7.29 -21.75
N PHE A 39 -11.36 -6.17 -21.03
CA PHE A 39 -10.31 -5.16 -21.15
C PHE A 39 -8.93 -5.78 -20.89
N VAL A 40 -8.75 -6.44 -19.73
CA VAL A 40 -7.46 -7.07 -19.40
C VAL A 40 -7.09 -8.14 -20.41
N ARG A 41 -8.04 -8.96 -20.86
CA ARG A 41 -7.81 -9.99 -21.89
C ARG A 41 -7.30 -9.39 -23.20
N HIS A 42 -7.92 -8.31 -23.68
CA HIS A 42 -7.49 -7.65 -24.92
C HIS A 42 -6.11 -7.02 -24.79
N VAL A 43 -5.81 -6.37 -23.65
CA VAL A 43 -4.47 -5.83 -23.37
C VAL A 43 -3.42 -6.95 -23.38
N ARG A 44 -3.69 -8.07 -22.70
CA ARG A 44 -2.80 -9.23 -22.68
C ARG A 44 -2.50 -9.75 -24.08
N GLN A 45 -3.53 -9.92 -24.91
CA GLN A 45 -3.35 -10.41 -26.28
C GLN A 45 -2.43 -9.48 -27.07
N ARG A 46 -2.63 -8.16 -26.99
CA ARG A 46 -1.77 -7.18 -27.68
C ARG A 46 -0.33 -7.24 -27.21
N LEU A 47 -0.09 -7.43 -25.91
CA LEU A 47 1.26 -7.55 -25.35
C LEU A 47 1.94 -8.84 -25.81
N LEU A 48 1.21 -9.95 -25.86
CA LEU A 48 1.69 -11.24 -26.35
C LEU A 48 1.98 -11.21 -27.87
N ASP A 49 1.17 -10.50 -28.65
CA ASP A 49 1.39 -10.32 -30.09
C ASP A 49 2.61 -9.45 -30.37
N ALA A 50 2.84 -8.41 -29.55
CA ALA A 50 3.96 -7.49 -29.73
C ALA A 50 5.33 -8.13 -29.39
N LYS A 51 5.37 -8.94 -28.31
CA LYS A 51 6.55 -9.68 -27.80
C LYS A 51 7.92 -9.07 -28.19
N PRO A 52 8.23 -7.85 -27.72
CA PRO A 52 9.47 -7.18 -28.09
C PRO A 52 10.66 -7.98 -27.61
N GLU A 53 11.70 -8.07 -28.44
CA GLU A 53 12.97 -8.69 -28.07
C GLU A 53 13.66 -7.88 -26.96
N LEU A 54 14.53 -8.57 -26.21
CA LEU A 54 15.36 -7.91 -25.20
C LEU A 54 16.34 -6.96 -25.89
N VAL A 55 16.18 -5.66 -25.61
CA VAL A 55 16.99 -4.60 -26.20
C VAL A 55 18.45 -4.72 -25.73
N PRO A 56 19.47 -4.69 -26.60
CA PRO A 56 20.86 -4.83 -26.18
C PRO A 56 21.30 -3.79 -25.13
N ALA A 57 22.14 -4.20 -24.18
CA ALA A 57 22.57 -3.35 -23.06
C ALA A 57 23.15 -2.00 -23.51
N LYS A 58 23.96 -1.98 -24.57
CA LYS A 58 24.55 -0.75 -25.13
C LYS A 58 23.55 0.20 -25.79
N VAL A 59 22.34 -0.27 -26.11
CA VAL A 59 21.25 0.57 -26.63
C VAL A 59 20.43 1.13 -25.46
N LEU A 60 20.29 0.36 -24.38
CA LEU A 60 19.63 0.84 -23.16
C LEU A 60 20.48 1.92 -22.44
N PHE A 61 21.80 1.71 -22.36
CA PHE A 61 22.73 2.58 -21.65
C PHE A 61 23.98 2.90 -22.49
N PRO A 62 23.87 3.73 -23.54
CA PRO A 62 24.97 4.03 -24.46
C PRO A 62 26.02 4.98 -23.86
N MET A 63 25.61 5.93 -23.02
CA MET A 63 26.48 6.91 -22.38
C MET A 63 26.11 7.14 -20.90
N THR A 64 27.00 7.78 -20.15
CA THR A 64 26.75 8.23 -18.77
C THR A 64 25.54 9.14 -18.69
N ASP A 65 24.72 8.96 -17.65
CA ASP A 65 23.52 9.78 -17.36
C ASP A 65 22.41 9.76 -18.42
N GLU A 66 22.59 9.06 -19.54
CA GLU A 66 21.64 9.07 -20.65
C GLU A 66 20.46 8.13 -20.40
N LEU A 67 19.24 8.67 -20.54
CA LEU A 67 18.00 7.91 -20.63
C LEU A 67 17.56 7.81 -22.09
N THR A 68 17.62 6.61 -22.67
CA THR A 68 17.19 6.41 -24.07
C THR A 68 15.68 6.23 -24.21
N GLU A 69 15.14 6.49 -25.41
CA GLU A 69 13.73 6.23 -25.73
C GLU A 69 13.42 4.73 -25.60
N GLU A 70 14.35 3.88 -26.01
CA GLU A 70 14.29 2.43 -25.92
C GLU A 70 14.23 1.96 -24.47
N CYS A 71 15.01 2.58 -23.57
CA CYS A 71 14.91 2.36 -22.13
C CYS A 71 13.49 2.69 -21.64
N THR A 72 12.98 3.87 -21.99
CA THR A 72 11.62 4.30 -21.60
C THR A 72 10.54 3.34 -22.11
N ARG A 73 10.65 2.89 -23.36
CA ARG A 73 9.73 1.91 -23.98
C ARG A 73 9.80 0.55 -23.31
N CYS A 74 11.00 0.05 -22.99
CA CYS A 74 11.20 -1.22 -22.30
C CYS A 74 10.54 -1.21 -20.92
N LEU A 75 10.73 -0.13 -20.16
CA LEU A 75 10.11 0.05 -18.85
C LEU A 75 8.58 0.12 -18.95
N ALA A 76 8.04 0.90 -19.89
CA ALA A 76 6.60 0.99 -20.11
C ALA A 76 5.98 -0.37 -20.48
N PHE A 77 6.62 -1.13 -21.37
CA PHE A 77 6.16 -2.47 -21.74
C PHE A 77 6.17 -3.42 -20.52
N THR A 78 7.25 -3.40 -19.75
CA THR A 78 7.39 -4.23 -18.54
C THR A 78 6.30 -3.91 -17.51
N ARG A 79 6.00 -2.62 -17.30
CA ARG A 79 4.87 -2.17 -16.45
C ARG A 79 3.53 -2.73 -16.91
N CYS A 80 3.27 -2.72 -18.22
CA CYS A 80 2.06 -3.29 -18.79
C CYS A 80 1.96 -4.81 -18.56
N LEU A 81 3.07 -5.56 -18.62
CA LEU A 81 3.06 -6.99 -18.34
C LEU A 81 2.59 -7.31 -16.92
N PHE A 82 3.27 -6.76 -15.90
CA PHE A 82 2.91 -7.10 -14.52
C PHE A 82 1.55 -6.50 -14.11
N SER A 83 1.20 -5.30 -14.60
CA SER A 83 -0.08 -4.66 -14.27
C SER A 83 -1.28 -5.33 -14.94
N SER A 84 -1.06 -6.07 -16.04
CA SER A 84 -2.09 -6.87 -16.70
C SER A 84 -2.20 -8.29 -16.12
N LYS A 85 -1.71 -8.51 -14.88
CA LYS A 85 -1.63 -9.83 -14.22
C LYS A 85 -0.89 -10.90 -15.06
N MET A 86 0.16 -10.49 -15.77
CA MET A 86 1.15 -11.37 -16.40
C MET A 86 2.52 -11.19 -15.75
N ALA A 87 2.56 -11.12 -14.41
CA ALA A 87 3.76 -10.76 -13.64
C ALA A 87 4.95 -11.70 -13.91
N GLN A 88 4.74 -13.02 -14.02
CA GLN A 88 5.82 -13.96 -14.35
C GLN A 88 6.48 -13.64 -15.71
N LEU A 89 5.70 -13.25 -16.73
CA LEU A 89 6.25 -12.87 -18.04
C LEU A 89 7.09 -11.58 -17.99
N SER A 90 6.96 -10.77 -16.94
CA SER A 90 7.79 -9.57 -16.76
C SER A 90 9.18 -9.88 -16.19
N LEU A 91 9.37 -11.02 -15.52
CA LEU A 91 10.63 -11.35 -14.82
C LEU A 91 11.87 -11.31 -15.72
N PRO A 92 11.85 -11.86 -16.96
CA PRO A 92 13.00 -11.78 -17.86
C PRO A 92 13.37 -10.34 -18.25
N TYR A 93 12.40 -9.44 -18.39
CA TYR A 93 12.63 -8.03 -18.73
C TYR A 93 13.20 -7.26 -17.53
N LEU A 94 12.69 -7.55 -16.33
CA LEU A 94 13.23 -6.97 -15.09
C LEU A 94 14.70 -7.36 -14.89
N ASP A 95 14.99 -8.66 -15.01
CA ASP A 95 16.34 -9.23 -14.89
C ASP A 95 17.29 -8.63 -15.93
N HIS A 96 16.87 -8.61 -17.20
CA HIS A 96 17.65 -8.09 -18.30
C HIS A 96 18.00 -6.60 -18.13
N PHE A 97 17.06 -5.78 -17.68
CA PHE A 97 17.29 -4.36 -17.43
C PHE A 97 18.37 -4.15 -16.34
N VAL A 98 18.29 -4.90 -15.23
CA VAL A 98 19.28 -4.84 -14.14
C VAL A 98 20.67 -5.30 -14.64
N CYS A 99 20.75 -6.42 -15.36
CA CYS A 99 22.01 -6.93 -15.92
C CYS A 99 22.66 -5.93 -16.88
N SER A 100 21.83 -5.30 -17.73
CA SER A 100 22.27 -4.37 -18.76
C SER A 100 23.05 -3.18 -18.20
N LEU A 101 22.78 -2.74 -16.96
CA LEU A 101 23.54 -1.67 -16.32
C LEU A 101 25.02 -2.03 -16.20
N ARG A 102 25.33 -3.25 -15.73
CA ARG A 102 26.71 -3.74 -15.62
C ARG A 102 27.27 -4.04 -17.01
N ASP A 103 26.51 -4.72 -17.86
CA ASP A 103 26.99 -5.20 -19.16
C ASP A 103 27.33 -4.04 -20.12
N ALA A 104 26.67 -2.89 -19.97
CA ALA A 104 26.98 -1.64 -20.67
C ALA A 104 28.01 -0.76 -19.93
N SER A 105 28.44 -1.13 -18.71
CA SER A 105 29.23 -0.26 -17.83
C SER A 105 28.56 1.11 -17.61
N ALA A 106 27.23 1.09 -17.41
CA ALA A 106 26.42 2.27 -17.20
C ALA A 106 26.84 3.01 -15.91
N SER A 107 26.77 4.34 -15.95
CA SER A 107 27.05 5.20 -14.81
C SER A 107 26.02 6.32 -14.75
N TRP A 108 25.71 6.76 -13.53
CA TRP A 108 24.74 7.83 -13.30
C TRP A 108 25.13 8.68 -12.08
N THR A 109 24.76 9.95 -12.11
CA THR A 109 24.85 10.91 -11.01
C THR A 109 23.52 11.02 -10.27
N ALA A 110 23.53 11.43 -9.00
CA ALA A 110 22.34 11.44 -8.14
C ALA A 110 21.16 12.29 -8.68
N ASP A 111 21.46 13.34 -9.45
CA ASP A 111 20.45 14.25 -9.98
C ASP A 111 20.04 13.93 -11.43
N SER A 112 20.62 12.90 -12.05
CA SER A 112 20.33 12.60 -13.46
C SER A 112 18.97 11.95 -13.66
N GLU A 113 18.42 12.16 -14.86
CA GLU A 113 17.15 11.55 -15.28
C GLU A 113 17.25 10.01 -15.27
N LEU A 114 18.42 9.47 -15.62
CA LEU A 114 18.71 8.05 -15.49
C LEU A 114 18.59 7.59 -14.03
N HIS A 115 19.23 8.28 -13.07
CA HIS A 115 19.12 7.89 -11.66
C HIS A 115 17.68 7.91 -11.14
N GLN A 116 16.91 8.96 -11.46
CA GLN A 116 15.49 9.05 -11.09
C GLN A 116 14.68 7.89 -11.71
N THR A 117 14.99 7.53 -12.96
CA THR A 117 14.38 6.38 -13.64
C THR A 117 14.74 5.05 -12.96
N LEU A 118 15.98 4.88 -12.49
CA LEU A 118 16.39 3.68 -11.75
C LEU A 118 15.69 3.57 -10.39
N VAL A 119 15.50 4.69 -9.68
CA VAL A 119 14.71 4.74 -8.43
C VAL A 119 13.24 4.37 -8.70
N SER A 120 12.68 4.87 -9.81
CA SER A 120 11.33 4.50 -10.23
C SER A 120 11.22 3.01 -10.59
N PHE A 121 12.19 2.51 -11.34
CA PHE A 121 12.29 1.09 -11.72
C PHE A 121 12.47 0.16 -10.51
N ALA A 122 13.15 0.62 -9.46
CA ALA A 122 13.21 -0.12 -8.20
C ALA A 122 11.81 -0.36 -7.62
N GLY A 123 10.93 0.65 -7.72
CA GLY A 123 9.50 0.56 -7.38
C GLY A 123 8.72 -0.34 -8.33
N ASP A 124 9.04 -0.35 -9.63
CA ASP A 124 8.43 -1.28 -10.60
C ASP A 124 8.73 -2.75 -10.24
N ILE A 125 9.95 -3.08 -9.83
CA ILE A 125 10.28 -4.45 -9.36
C ILE A 125 9.43 -4.80 -8.13
N VAL A 126 9.28 -3.87 -7.18
CA VAL A 126 8.43 -4.09 -5.99
C VAL A 126 6.98 -4.37 -6.39
N GLN A 127 6.44 -3.59 -7.33
CA GLN A 127 5.07 -3.75 -7.81
C GLN A 127 4.91 -5.05 -8.61
N ALA A 128 5.90 -5.45 -9.40
CA ALA A 128 5.89 -6.71 -10.14
C ALA A 128 5.86 -7.93 -9.19
N MET A 129 6.66 -7.88 -8.11
CA MET A 129 6.63 -8.90 -7.06
C MET A 129 5.29 -8.93 -6.32
N GLN A 130 4.69 -7.77 -6.04
CA GLN A 130 3.35 -7.69 -5.46
C GLN A 130 2.30 -8.30 -6.40
N ALA A 131 2.32 -7.95 -7.68
CA ALA A 131 1.44 -8.53 -8.69
C ALA A 131 1.64 -10.04 -8.83
N LEU A 132 2.87 -10.54 -8.67
CA LEU A 132 3.16 -11.97 -8.70
C LEU A 132 2.51 -12.71 -7.52
N LYS A 133 2.55 -12.14 -6.30
CA LYS A 133 1.82 -12.67 -5.13
C LYS A 133 0.31 -12.69 -5.36
N GLU A 134 -0.24 -11.68 -6.02
CA GLU A 134 -1.68 -11.58 -6.30
C GLU A 134 -2.14 -12.52 -7.42
N VAL A 135 -1.32 -12.74 -8.45
CA VAL A 135 -1.59 -13.70 -9.53
C VAL A 135 -1.50 -15.13 -9.02
N ASP A 136 -0.62 -15.37 -8.06
CA ASP A 136 -0.41 -16.67 -7.42
C ASP A 136 -0.13 -17.82 -8.41
N PRO A 137 0.86 -17.68 -9.32
CA PRO A 137 1.13 -18.69 -10.34
C PRO A 137 1.61 -20.02 -9.75
N PRO A 138 1.57 -21.13 -10.51
CA PRO A 138 2.19 -22.40 -10.09
C PRO A 138 3.66 -22.21 -9.69
N ARG A 139 4.08 -22.84 -8.59
CA ARG A 139 5.46 -22.74 -8.06
C ARG A 139 6.34 -23.79 -8.73
N ASP A 140 6.49 -23.67 -10.04
CA ASP A 140 7.36 -24.54 -10.82
C ASP A 140 8.84 -24.11 -10.75
N GLU A 141 9.72 -24.97 -11.27
CA GLU A 141 11.17 -24.73 -11.31
C GLU A 141 11.54 -23.52 -12.18
N GLU A 142 10.74 -23.22 -13.21
CA GLU A 142 10.98 -22.08 -14.10
C GLU A 142 10.77 -20.75 -13.35
N LEU A 143 9.66 -20.63 -12.61
CA LEU A 143 9.40 -19.46 -11.77
C LEU A 143 10.50 -19.29 -10.72
N GLU A 144 10.92 -20.39 -10.08
CA GLU A 144 12.00 -20.35 -9.09
C GLU A 144 13.29 -19.83 -9.74
N SER A 145 13.69 -20.42 -10.86
CA SER A 145 14.88 -20.05 -11.63
C SER A 145 14.86 -18.56 -12.01
N GLN A 146 13.74 -18.05 -12.50
CA GLN A 146 13.59 -16.64 -12.89
C GLN A 146 13.74 -15.69 -11.69
N LEU A 147 13.12 -16.01 -10.55
CA LEU A 147 13.24 -15.20 -9.33
C LEU A 147 14.66 -15.23 -8.75
N VAL A 148 15.30 -16.40 -8.75
CA VAL A 148 16.69 -16.56 -8.32
C VAL A 148 17.63 -15.77 -9.22
N LYS A 149 17.43 -15.82 -10.53
CA LYS A 149 18.21 -15.06 -11.49
C LYS A 149 18.10 -13.56 -11.24
N LEU A 150 16.88 -13.04 -11.10
CA LEU A 150 16.65 -11.63 -10.75
C LEU A 150 17.33 -11.24 -9.42
N GLN A 151 17.25 -12.10 -8.40
CA GLN A 151 17.92 -11.88 -7.11
C GLN A 151 19.45 -11.80 -7.27
N LEU A 152 20.06 -12.66 -8.09
CA LEU A 152 21.50 -12.64 -8.36
C LEU A 152 21.91 -11.39 -9.14
N SER A 153 21.15 -11.02 -10.17
CA SER A 153 21.38 -9.81 -10.97
C SER A 153 21.36 -8.54 -10.12
N LEU A 154 20.43 -8.46 -9.15
CA LEU A 154 20.36 -7.37 -8.18
C LEU A 154 21.61 -7.31 -7.29
N ARG A 155 22.11 -8.46 -6.81
CA ARG A 155 23.35 -8.55 -6.00
C ARG A 155 24.59 -8.19 -6.82
N GLU A 156 24.67 -8.64 -8.06
CA GLU A 156 25.78 -8.31 -8.96
C GLU A 156 25.80 -6.82 -9.31
N CYS A 157 24.63 -6.21 -9.53
CA CYS A 157 24.49 -4.76 -9.71
C CYS A 157 24.94 -3.99 -8.45
N ARG A 158 24.62 -4.49 -7.25
CA ARG A 158 25.12 -3.93 -5.98
C ARG A 158 26.64 -3.96 -5.92
N HIS A 159 27.25 -5.10 -6.21
CA HIS A 159 28.72 -5.23 -6.23
C HIS A 159 29.35 -4.31 -7.28
N TYR A 160 28.73 -4.18 -8.46
CA TYR A 160 29.17 -3.24 -9.49
C TYR A 160 29.19 -1.79 -8.98
N CYS A 161 28.13 -1.35 -8.28
CA CYS A 161 28.09 -0.02 -7.67
C CYS A 161 29.15 0.14 -6.58
N GLN A 162 29.32 -0.86 -5.71
CA GLN A 162 30.29 -0.84 -4.61
C GLN A 162 31.75 -0.92 -5.05
N ALA A 163 32.04 -1.43 -6.25
CA ALA A 163 33.38 -1.45 -6.82
C ALA A 163 33.87 -0.04 -7.24
N HIS A 164 32.94 0.92 -7.40
CA HIS A 164 33.27 2.32 -7.62
C HIS A 164 33.63 3.00 -6.29
N LYS A 165 34.30 4.16 -6.35
CA LYS A 165 34.61 4.92 -5.13
C LYS A 165 33.31 5.27 -4.39
N PRO A 166 33.29 5.24 -3.04
CA PRO A 166 32.10 5.62 -2.27
C PRO A 166 31.55 6.99 -2.69
N GLY A 167 30.24 7.07 -2.90
CA GLY A 167 29.54 8.30 -3.33
C GLY A 167 29.65 8.61 -4.83
N VAL A 168 30.26 7.75 -5.64
CA VAL A 168 30.31 7.92 -7.11
C VAL A 168 29.12 7.27 -7.81
N LEU A 169 28.73 6.07 -7.37
CA LEU A 169 27.63 5.33 -7.98
C LEU A 169 26.77 4.68 -6.90
N ASP A 170 25.62 5.28 -6.63
CA ASP A 170 24.69 4.79 -5.62
C ASP A 170 23.85 3.62 -6.16
N TYR A 171 23.68 2.60 -5.32
CA TYR A 171 22.86 1.43 -5.64
C TYR A 171 21.37 1.70 -5.36
N PRO A 172 20.49 1.73 -6.38
CA PRO A 172 19.10 2.14 -6.20
C PRO A 172 18.15 1.01 -5.78
N PHE A 173 18.56 -0.26 -5.89
CA PHE A 173 17.64 -1.41 -5.84
C PHE A 173 17.54 -2.13 -4.47
N GLN A 174 17.94 -1.49 -3.37
CA GLN A 174 17.90 -2.13 -2.03
C GLN A 174 16.48 -2.53 -1.58
N ARG A 175 15.45 -1.79 -2.02
CA ARG A 175 14.05 -2.16 -1.80
C ARG A 175 13.63 -3.37 -2.62
N SER A 176 13.98 -3.35 -3.90
CA SER A 176 13.71 -4.43 -4.86
C SER A 176 14.32 -5.74 -4.40
N GLU A 177 15.58 -5.74 -3.94
CA GLU A 177 16.26 -6.93 -3.44
C GLU A 177 15.53 -7.54 -2.23
N ARG A 178 15.08 -6.70 -1.28
CA ARG A 178 14.28 -7.16 -0.13
C ARG A 178 12.95 -7.79 -0.58
N GLN A 179 12.24 -7.16 -1.51
CA GLN A 179 10.95 -7.66 -1.98
C GLN A 179 11.09 -8.96 -2.79
N VAL A 180 12.12 -9.10 -3.63
CA VAL A 180 12.40 -10.36 -4.37
C VAL A 180 12.76 -11.48 -3.40
N ALA A 181 13.61 -11.20 -2.40
CA ALA A 181 13.95 -12.18 -1.37
C ALA A 181 12.73 -12.61 -0.55
N ASP A 182 11.82 -11.68 -0.27
CA ASP A 182 10.56 -11.93 0.43
C ASP A 182 9.64 -12.87 -0.36
N VAL A 183 9.43 -12.60 -1.65
CA VAL A 183 8.64 -13.49 -2.52
C VAL A 183 9.26 -14.88 -2.63
N LEU A 184 10.58 -14.97 -2.80
CA LEU A 184 11.28 -16.26 -2.83
C LEU A 184 11.04 -17.07 -1.55
N HIS A 185 11.04 -16.41 -0.39
CA HIS A 185 10.76 -17.08 0.88
C HIS A 185 9.31 -17.54 1.00
N ILE A 186 8.35 -16.73 0.54
CA ILE A 186 6.92 -17.08 0.57
C ILE A 186 6.63 -18.27 -0.36
N PHE A 187 7.18 -18.26 -1.58
CA PHE A 187 6.91 -19.30 -2.58
C PHE A 187 7.73 -20.57 -2.35
N TYR A 188 8.95 -20.44 -1.82
CA TYR A 188 9.91 -21.53 -1.66
C TYR A 188 10.51 -21.53 -0.23
N PRO A 189 9.70 -21.79 0.82
CA PRO A 189 10.11 -21.65 2.22
C PRO A 189 11.26 -22.59 2.64
N ASN A 190 11.45 -23.70 1.93
CA ASN A 190 12.53 -24.66 2.19
C ASN A 190 13.87 -24.27 1.55
N ARG A 191 13.89 -23.19 0.76
CA ARG A 191 15.11 -22.71 0.10
C ARG A 191 16.01 -22.02 1.12
N PRO A 192 17.33 -22.32 1.15
CA PRO A 192 18.28 -21.56 1.93
C PRO A 192 18.25 -20.08 1.50
N ALA A 193 18.12 -19.17 2.47
CA ALA A 193 18.27 -17.75 2.18
C ALA A 193 19.69 -17.49 1.65
N LEU A 194 19.81 -16.66 0.62
CA LEU A 194 21.10 -16.08 0.25
C LEU A 194 21.59 -15.21 1.43
N ASP A 195 22.91 -15.16 1.63
CA ASP A 195 23.53 -14.43 2.74
C ASP A 195 22.95 -13.02 2.89
N LYS A 196 22.53 -12.69 4.12
CA LYS A 196 22.07 -11.35 4.47
C LYS A 196 23.27 -10.41 4.42
N THR A 197 23.18 -9.34 3.63
CA THR A 197 24.11 -8.22 3.76
C THR A 197 23.89 -7.55 5.12
N GLY A 198 24.95 -7.34 5.90
CA GLY A 198 24.86 -6.67 7.18
C GLY A 198 24.42 -5.23 7.00
N ASP A 199 23.28 -4.86 7.58
CA ASP A 199 22.79 -3.49 7.61
C ASP A 199 23.32 -2.77 8.86
N GLY A 200 23.92 -1.59 8.67
CA GLY A 200 24.44 -0.77 9.78
C GLY A 200 23.33 -0.23 10.69
N SER A 201 23.67 0.18 11.92
CA SER A 201 22.75 0.85 12.84
C SER A 201 22.39 2.26 12.34
N LEU A 202 21.16 2.72 12.60
CA LEU A 202 20.76 4.11 12.35
C LEU A 202 21.32 5.03 13.44
N SER A 203 21.80 6.21 13.05
CA SER A 203 22.12 7.30 13.97
C SER A 203 20.90 7.64 14.82
N HIS A 204 21.08 7.87 16.12
CA HIS A 204 20.01 8.02 17.12
C HIS A 204 18.95 9.07 16.71
N PRO A 205 17.76 8.67 16.20
CA PRO A 205 16.66 9.62 16.09
C PRO A 205 16.17 9.91 17.51
N GLU A 206 16.22 11.17 17.93
CA GLU A 206 15.63 11.58 19.19
C GLU A 206 14.12 11.76 19.00
N ILE A 207 13.30 11.04 19.78
CA ILE A 207 11.87 11.36 19.84
C ILE A 207 11.77 12.67 20.64
N SER A 208 11.57 13.79 19.95
CA SER A 208 11.35 15.07 20.61
C SER A 208 10.07 15.03 21.42
N ALA A 209 10.12 15.55 22.65
CA ALA A 209 8.94 15.74 23.50
C ALA A 209 8.08 16.96 23.08
N SER A 210 8.40 17.62 21.96
CA SER A 210 7.97 19.00 21.71
C SER A 210 6.51 19.21 21.32
N GLN A 211 5.75 18.16 20.96
CA GLN A 211 4.30 18.25 20.75
C GLN A 211 3.58 17.07 21.39
N ALA A 212 2.68 17.36 22.33
CA ALA A 212 1.80 16.36 22.92
C ALA A 212 0.82 15.88 21.85
N THR A 213 1.05 14.68 21.29
CA THR A 213 0.06 13.99 20.49
C THR A 213 -1.04 13.46 21.41
N GLU A 214 -2.30 13.64 21.04
CA GLU A 214 -3.39 13.01 21.80
C GLU A 214 -3.28 11.49 21.67
N THR A 215 -3.54 10.78 22.76
CA THR A 215 -3.51 9.31 22.81
C THR A 215 -4.86 8.74 23.25
N PHE A 216 -5.11 7.48 22.92
CA PHE A 216 -6.29 6.74 23.37
C PHE A 216 -5.93 5.29 23.72
N PRO A 217 -6.74 4.63 24.58
CA PRO A 217 -6.56 3.22 24.86
C PRO A 217 -7.01 2.37 23.68
N LEU A 218 -6.22 1.34 23.34
CA LEU A 218 -6.53 0.37 22.30
C LEU A 218 -6.10 -1.03 22.77
N GLY A 219 -7.07 -1.83 23.23
CA GLY A 219 -6.79 -3.12 23.86
C GLY A 219 -5.91 -2.97 25.12
N PRO A 220 -4.77 -3.67 25.22
CA PRO A 220 -3.85 -3.56 26.36
C PRO A 220 -2.98 -2.30 26.33
N PHE A 221 -2.95 -1.56 25.21
CA PHE A 221 -2.15 -0.36 25.06
C PHE A 221 -2.92 0.86 25.59
N GLN A 222 -2.42 1.49 26.65
CA GLN A 222 -3.11 2.63 27.29
C GLN A 222 -2.92 3.95 26.54
N PHE A 223 -1.81 4.09 25.80
CA PHE A 223 -1.39 5.35 25.20
C PHE A 223 -1.01 5.13 23.72
N VAL A 224 -1.99 4.80 22.87
CA VAL A 224 -1.78 4.73 21.42
C VAL A 224 -2.01 6.11 20.81
N PRO A 225 -1.12 6.64 19.95
CA PRO A 225 -1.35 7.90 19.26
C PRO A 225 -2.66 7.89 18.48
N ARG A 226 -3.43 8.97 18.55
CA ARG A 226 -4.67 9.12 17.80
C ARG A 226 -4.45 9.38 16.31
N LEU A 227 -3.22 9.63 15.88
CA LEU A 227 -2.84 9.82 14.49
C LEU A 227 -1.88 8.70 14.05
N PHE A 228 -2.25 7.98 12.98
CA PHE A 228 -1.46 6.92 12.37
C PHE A 228 -0.87 7.39 11.04
N ASN A 229 0.39 7.03 10.80
CA ASN A 229 1.01 7.23 9.49
C ASN A 229 0.63 6.08 8.55
N GLY A 230 -0.24 6.34 7.58
CA GLY A 230 -0.67 5.37 6.57
C GLY A 230 0.35 5.24 5.44
N PHE A 231 0.75 4.00 5.13
CA PHE A 231 1.80 3.69 4.14
C PHE A 231 1.27 3.20 2.79
N TRP A 232 -0.02 3.43 2.51
CA TRP A 232 -0.69 2.96 1.29
C TRP A 232 0.00 3.40 -0.02
N GLN A 233 0.63 4.58 -0.04
CA GLN A 233 1.39 5.08 -1.20
C GLN A 233 2.59 4.20 -1.60
N LEU A 234 3.10 3.36 -0.69
CA LEU A 234 4.16 2.39 -1.02
C LEU A 234 3.65 1.22 -1.89
N SER A 235 2.34 1.12 -2.12
CA SER A 235 1.74 0.12 -3.01
C SER A 235 2.11 0.26 -4.49
N SER A 236 2.48 1.47 -4.95
CA SER A 236 2.79 1.69 -6.36
C SER A 236 3.65 2.94 -6.59
N PRO A 237 4.63 2.88 -7.52
CA PRO A 237 5.38 4.06 -7.96
C PRO A 237 4.50 5.16 -8.56
N ALA A 238 3.26 4.86 -8.96
CA ALA A 238 2.28 5.85 -9.41
C ALA A 238 1.94 6.92 -8.35
N TRP A 239 2.24 6.65 -7.08
CA TRP A 239 2.00 7.57 -5.96
C TRP A 239 3.24 8.32 -5.50
N GLY A 240 4.35 8.17 -6.23
CA GLY A 240 5.65 8.67 -5.85
C GLY A 240 6.66 7.55 -5.62
N VAL A 241 7.93 7.90 -5.77
CA VAL A 241 9.05 6.97 -5.63
C VAL A 241 10.11 7.56 -4.72
N GLY A 242 10.82 6.70 -4.01
CA GLY A 242 11.88 7.07 -3.10
C GLY A 242 12.88 5.93 -2.95
N SER A 243 14.14 6.30 -2.79
CA SER A 243 15.22 5.36 -2.48
C SER A 243 15.06 4.81 -1.06
N ALA A 244 15.80 3.76 -0.73
CA ALA A 244 15.81 3.24 0.65
C ALA A 244 16.26 4.30 1.67
N SER A 245 17.27 5.10 1.34
CA SER A 245 17.78 6.16 2.21
C SER A 245 16.79 7.31 2.38
N SER A 246 16.09 7.73 1.32
CA SER A 246 15.09 8.79 1.42
C SER A 246 13.87 8.34 2.26
N GLN A 247 13.50 7.06 2.17
CA GLN A 247 12.45 6.49 3.02
C GLN A 247 12.88 6.40 4.49
N ASP A 248 14.11 5.99 4.78
CA ASP A 248 14.65 5.99 6.14
C ASP A 248 14.66 7.40 6.75
N ALA A 249 15.13 8.39 5.98
CA ALA A 249 15.14 9.79 6.42
C ALA A 249 13.72 10.30 6.70
N ALA A 250 12.76 9.99 5.82
CA ALA A 250 11.37 10.35 6.03
C ALA A 250 10.81 9.71 7.31
N LEU A 251 11.04 8.40 7.51
CA LEU A 251 10.58 7.69 8.72
C LEU A 251 11.21 8.24 10.00
N ALA A 252 12.51 8.59 9.97
CA ALA A 252 13.19 9.22 11.08
C ALA A 252 12.55 10.57 11.44
N GLN A 253 12.25 11.40 10.44
CA GLN A 253 11.56 12.67 10.63
C GLN A 253 10.16 12.49 11.26
N LEU A 254 9.40 11.45 10.88
CA LEU A 254 8.11 11.16 11.52
C LEU A 254 8.29 10.87 13.03
N LEU A 255 9.29 10.07 13.40
CA LEU A 255 9.57 9.76 14.80
C LEU A 255 10.02 10.99 15.59
N GLU A 256 10.87 11.83 15.00
CA GLU A 256 11.34 13.08 15.62
C GLU A 256 10.19 14.04 15.93
N THR A 257 9.11 13.99 15.13
CA THR A 257 7.88 14.78 15.36
C THR A 257 6.85 14.10 16.26
N GLY A 258 7.17 12.95 16.86
CA GLY A 258 6.29 12.23 17.80
C GLY A 258 5.24 11.34 17.12
N MET A 259 5.27 11.19 15.79
CA MET A 259 4.37 10.31 15.06
C MET A 259 4.91 8.88 15.06
N ILE A 260 4.62 8.17 16.15
CA ILE A 260 5.19 6.84 16.45
C ILE A 260 4.30 5.65 16.02
N ALA A 261 3.12 5.89 15.46
CA ALA A 261 2.20 4.85 14.99
C ALA A 261 2.19 4.75 13.46
N SER A 262 2.35 3.54 12.92
CA SER A 262 2.38 3.26 11.48
C SER A 262 1.30 2.26 11.10
N ASP A 263 0.60 2.51 9.98
CA ASP A 263 -0.44 1.65 9.41
C ASP A 263 -0.02 1.18 8.01
N MET A 264 0.03 -0.14 7.84
CA MET A 264 0.47 -0.84 6.62
C MET A 264 -0.56 -1.88 6.18
N ALA A 265 -0.25 -2.67 5.15
CA ALA A 265 -0.95 -3.88 4.76
C ALA A 265 -0.02 -4.80 3.97
N ASP A 266 -0.36 -6.09 3.92
CA ASP A 266 0.29 -7.13 3.13
C ASP A 266 0.38 -6.85 1.62
N HIS A 267 -0.59 -6.11 1.09
CA HIS A 267 -0.67 -5.74 -0.32
C HIS A 267 -0.14 -4.34 -0.62
N TYR A 268 0.42 -3.62 0.37
CA TYR A 268 1.07 -2.31 0.12
C TYR A 268 2.52 -2.49 -0.35
N GLY A 269 2.72 -3.36 -1.34
CA GLY A 269 4.03 -3.65 -1.91
C GLY A 269 5.04 -4.13 -0.86
N ASP A 270 6.04 -3.29 -0.58
CA ASP A 270 7.12 -3.54 0.39
C ASP A 270 6.97 -2.74 1.69
N ALA A 271 5.80 -2.13 1.98
CA ALA A 271 5.61 -1.25 3.15
C ALA A 271 6.06 -1.88 4.48
N GLU A 272 5.67 -3.13 4.74
CA GLU A 272 6.09 -3.87 5.95
C GLU A 272 7.60 -4.13 5.99
N LEU A 273 8.23 -4.39 4.83
CA LEU A 273 9.68 -4.62 4.73
C LEU A 273 10.47 -3.32 4.92
N VAL A 274 9.96 -2.21 4.37
CA VAL A 274 10.53 -0.87 4.53
C VAL A 274 10.48 -0.47 6.00
N TYR A 275 9.31 -0.49 6.61
CA TYR A 275 9.14 -0.15 8.02
C TYR A 275 9.87 -1.12 8.94
N GLY A 276 9.81 -2.42 8.67
CA GLY A 276 10.50 -3.44 9.44
C GLY A 276 12.01 -3.21 9.47
N HIS A 277 12.62 -2.99 8.31
CA HIS A 277 14.05 -2.69 8.21
C HIS A 277 14.45 -1.40 8.95
N PHE A 278 13.62 -0.36 8.89
CA PHE A 278 13.81 0.86 9.67
C PHE A 278 13.68 0.61 11.18
N ARG A 279 12.54 0.06 11.62
CA ARG A 279 12.21 -0.23 13.03
C ARG A 279 13.29 -1.08 13.71
N ASN A 280 13.87 -2.03 13.00
CA ASN A 280 14.85 -2.95 13.57
C ASN A 280 16.25 -2.36 13.74
N ARG A 281 16.55 -1.22 13.13
CA ARG A 281 17.78 -0.46 13.34
C ARG A 281 17.63 0.65 14.37
N LEU A 282 16.42 0.88 14.88
CA LEU A 282 16.18 1.86 15.94
C LEU A 282 16.82 1.40 17.26
N PRO A 283 17.33 2.33 18.08
CA PRO A 283 17.78 2.03 19.44
C PRO A 283 16.65 1.41 20.27
N PRO A 284 16.93 0.46 21.21
CA PRO A 284 15.91 -0.22 21.99
C PRO A 284 14.91 0.72 22.70
N GLN A 285 15.38 1.86 23.21
CA GLN A 285 14.56 2.86 23.88
C GLN A 285 13.54 3.57 22.97
N VAL A 286 13.80 3.62 21.67
CA VAL A 286 12.90 4.17 20.64
C VAL A 286 12.02 3.05 20.07
N LYS A 287 12.63 1.90 19.74
CA LYS A 287 11.94 0.72 19.19
C LYS A 287 10.78 0.26 20.06
N ASN A 288 10.91 0.32 21.39
CA ASN A 288 9.85 -0.09 22.31
C ASN A 288 8.67 0.90 22.41
N LYS A 289 8.77 2.08 21.79
CA LYS A 289 7.73 3.11 21.79
C LYS A 289 6.92 3.16 20.49
N VAL A 290 7.44 2.60 19.39
CA VAL A 290 6.73 2.63 18.11
C VAL A 290 5.61 1.59 18.06
N PHE A 291 4.54 1.89 17.33
CA PHE A 291 3.35 1.06 17.22
C PHE A 291 3.15 0.62 15.77
N ALA A 292 3.25 -0.68 15.49
CA ALA A 292 3.06 -1.24 14.14
C ALA A 292 1.65 -1.83 13.98
N ALA A 293 0.83 -1.16 13.19
CA ALA A 293 -0.41 -1.72 12.65
C ALA A 293 -0.18 -2.23 11.22
N THR A 294 -0.66 -3.43 10.93
CA THR A 294 -0.71 -3.95 9.56
C THR A 294 -2.02 -4.70 9.33
N LYS A 295 -2.23 -5.22 8.12
CA LYS A 295 -3.48 -5.87 7.72
C LYS A 295 -3.24 -7.27 7.19
N TRP A 296 -4.24 -8.13 7.40
CA TRP A 296 -4.46 -9.32 6.59
C TRP A 296 -5.67 -9.16 5.70
N CYS A 297 -5.41 -9.09 4.40
CA CYS A 297 -6.42 -8.88 3.38
C CYS A 297 -6.63 -10.17 2.60
N VAL A 298 -7.83 -10.73 2.75
CA VAL A 298 -8.32 -11.82 1.90
C VAL A 298 -9.25 -11.21 0.87
N PHE A 299 -8.91 -11.35 -0.41
CA PHE A 299 -9.61 -10.73 -1.54
C PHE A 299 -10.45 -11.71 -2.38
N GLY A 300 -10.46 -12.99 -2.01
CA GLY A 300 -11.25 -14.00 -2.69
C GLY A 300 -11.41 -15.28 -1.88
N PRO A 301 -12.17 -16.25 -2.40
CA PRO A 301 -12.42 -17.51 -1.71
C PRO A 301 -11.14 -18.26 -1.37
N ILE A 302 -11.06 -18.78 -0.15
CA ILE A 302 -9.87 -19.52 0.33
C ILE A 302 -9.79 -20.94 -0.25
N GLY A 303 -10.93 -21.54 -0.63
CA GLY A 303 -10.96 -22.86 -1.28
C GLY A 303 -10.55 -24.05 -0.39
N HIS A 304 -10.28 -23.83 0.89
CA HIS A 304 -9.92 -24.86 1.87
C HIS A 304 -10.52 -24.57 3.24
N LYS A 305 -10.43 -25.53 4.17
CA LYS A 305 -10.86 -25.31 5.57
C LYS A 305 -9.90 -24.38 6.29
N VAL A 306 -10.43 -23.56 7.20
CA VAL A 306 -9.63 -22.76 8.13
C VAL A 306 -8.93 -23.70 9.11
N THR A 307 -7.63 -23.50 9.31
CA THR A 307 -6.83 -24.25 10.28
C THR A 307 -5.96 -23.29 11.09
N ASN A 308 -5.63 -23.67 12.33
CA ASN A 308 -4.74 -22.89 13.17
C ASN A 308 -3.37 -22.64 12.51
N GLY A 309 -2.79 -23.66 11.87
CA GLY A 309 -1.50 -23.55 11.17
C GLY A 309 -1.52 -22.51 10.06
N TRP A 310 -2.56 -22.50 9.23
CA TRP A 310 -2.71 -21.52 8.14
C TRP A 310 -2.87 -20.08 8.65
N VAL A 311 -3.66 -19.88 9.70
CA VAL A 311 -3.82 -18.55 10.33
C VAL A 311 -2.52 -18.11 11.00
N LEU A 312 -1.80 -19.02 11.65
CA LEU A 312 -0.50 -18.76 12.25
C LEU A 312 0.55 -18.38 11.20
N GLU A 313 0.61 -19.08 10.07
CA GLU A 313 1.50 -18.76 8.94
C GLU A 313 1.26 -17.33 8.43
N ALA A 314 -0.01 -16.93 8.29
CA ALA A 314 -0.35 -15.56 7.89
C ALA A 314 0.13 -14.51 8.91
N VAL A 315 0.06 -14.80 10.21
CA VAL A 315 0.61 -13.91 11.26
C VAL A 315 2.15 -13.89 11.21
N GLN A 316 2.77 -15.07 11.07
CA GLN A 316 4.22 -15.22 11.02
C GLN A 316 4.84 -14.51 9.83
N GLU A 317 4.20 -14.52 8.66
CA GLU A 317 4.65 -13.78 7.47
C GLU A 317 4.83 -12.29 7.79
N ARG A 318 3.82 -11.68 8.42
CA ARG A 318 3.85 -10.25 8.80
C ARG A 318 4.90 -9.96 9.85
N CYS A 319 5.01 -10.83 10.86
CA CYS A 319 6.04 -10.71 11.89
C CYS A 319 7.45 -10.77 11.28
N ARG A 320 7.66 -11.68 10.33
CA ARG A 320 8.92 -11.80 9.58
C ARG A 320 9.19 -10.55 8.76
N ARG A 321 8.21 -10.04 8.01
CA ARG A 321 8.35 -8.84 7.17
C ARG A 321 8.67 -7.59 8.01
N LEU A 322 8.03 -7.45 9.16
CA LEU A 322 8.30 -6.38 10.12
C LEU A 322 9.54 -6.62 11.00
N GLY A 323 10.14 -7.82 10.94
CA GLY A 323 11.25 -8.27 11.79
C GLY A 323 10.94 -8.20 13.29
N GLY A 324 9.71 -8.49 13.69
CA GLY A 324 9.26 -8.46 15.09
C GLY A 324 7.75 -8.43 15.20
N ARG A 325 7.25 -8.33 16.43
CA ARG A 325 5.82 -8.36 16.76
C ARG A 325 4.98 -7.35 15.97
N VAL A 326 3.74 -7.74 15.69
CA VAL A 326 2.64 -6.90 15.22
C VAL A 326 1.84 -6.39 16.43
N GLU A 327 1.82 -5.08 16.67
CA GLU A 327 1.02 -4.51 17.76
C GLU A 327 -0.49 -4.62 17.47
N LEU A 328 -0.90 -4.31 16.23
CA LEU A 328 -2.29 -4.42 15.75
C LEU A 328 -2.34 -5.10 14.38
N LEU A 329 -2.99 -6.26 14.32
CA LEU A 329 -3.32 -6.93 13.06
C LEU A 329 -4.78 -6.70 12.71
N GLN A 330 -5.05 -5.97 11.63
CA GLN A 330 -6.42 -5.69 11.18
C GLN A 330 -6.82 -6.66 10.08
N PHE A 331 -8.02 -7.22 10.15
CA PHE A 331 -8.48 -8.23 9.21
C PHE A 331 -9.49 -7.66 8.20
N HIS A 332 -9.23 -7.87 6.91
CA HIS A 332 -10.09 -7.51 5.80
C HIS A 332 -10.57 -8.78 5.09
N TRP A 333 -11.87 -8.81 4.78
CA TRP A 333 -12.53 -9.95 4.16
C TRP A 333 -13.30 -9.54 2.89
N TYR A 334 -13.39 -10.46 1.92
CA TYR A 334 -13.92 -10.16 0.59
C TYR A 334 -15.45 -10.23 0.50
N ASP A 335 -16.10 -11.13 1.25
CA ASP A 335 -17.54 -11.40 1.13
C ASP A 335 -18.15 -11.93 2.44
N TYR A 336 -19.06 -11.17 3.06
CA TYR A 336 -19.68 -11.54 4.32
C TYR A 336 -20.67 -12.72 4.24
N GLU A 337 -21.08 -13.14 3.04
CA GLU A 337 -21.85 -14.38 2.87
C GLU A 337 -20.96 -15.63 3.03
N SER A 338 -19.65 -15.47 2.77
CA SER A 338 -18.64 -16.49 3.00
C SER A 338 -18.17 -16.43 4.47
N LYS A 339 -18.74 -17.27 5.34
CA LYS A 339 -18.63 -17.20 6.81
C LYS A 339 -17.30 -17.68 7.40
N GLU A 340 -16.35 -18.11 6.59
CA GLU A 340 -15.02 -18.58 7.03
C GLU A 340 -14.27 -17.51 7.83
N TYR A 341 -14.56 -16.23 7.59
CA TYR A 341 -14.01 -15.11 8.33
C TYR A 341 -14.22 -15.24 9.86
N LEU A 342 -15.33 -15.85 10.30
CA LEU A 342 -15.64 -16.05 11.72
C LEU A 342 -14.67 -17.01 12.40
N GLU A 343 -14.37 -18.13 11.75
CA GLU A 343 -13.37 -19.10 12.24
C GLU A 343 -11.96 -18.50 12.24
N ILE A 344 -11.63 -17.71 11.20
CA ILE A 344 -10.36 -17.00 11.13
C ILE A 344 -10.20 -16.04 12.31
N LEU A 345 -11.23 -15.27 12.64
CA LEU A 345 -11.20 -14.36 13.78
C LEU A 345 -11.01 -15.11 15.11
N VAL A 346 -11.66 -16.27 15.30
CA VAL A 346 -11.45 -17.09 16.51
C VAL A 346 -9.98 -17.49 16.65
N GLU A 347 -9.37 -17.99 15.56
CA GLU A 347 -7.95 -18.36 15.55
C GLU A 347 -7.03 -17.16 15.80
N LEU A 348 -7.28 -16.02 15.14
CA LEU A 348 -6.52 -14.79 15.36
C LEU A 348 -6.56 -14.33 16.82
N ILE A 349 -7.72 -14.35 17.46
CA ILE A 349 -7.85 -14.04 18.89
C ILE A 349 -7.09 -15.04 19.76
N SER A 350 -7.14 -16.33 19.43
CA SER A 350 -6.36 -17.37 20.13
C SER A 350 -4.85 -17.13 20.04
N LEU A 351 -4.37 -16.66 18.89
CA LEU A 351 -2.96 -16.34 18.67
C LEU A 351 -2.46 -15.18 19.54
N THR A 352 -3.30 -14.21 19.89
CA THR A 352 -2.90 -13.12 20.82
C THR A 352 -2.52 -13.63 22.22
N LYS A 353 -3.03 -14.80 22.62
CA LYS A 353 -2.75 -15.43 23.91
C LYS A 353 -1.64 -16.47 23.82
N SER A 354 -1.65 -17.27 22.76
CA SER A 354 -0.69 -18.37 22.58
C SER A 354 0.67 -17.91 22.03
N HIS A 355 0.68 -16.83 21.24
CA HIS A 355 1.87 -16.26 20.59
C HIS A 355 1.92 -14.73 20.74
N PRO A 356 1.92 -14.19 21.98
CA PRO A 356 1.95 -12.75 22.23
C PRO A 356 3.23 -12.06 21.71
N GLU A 357 4.29 -12.82 21.43
CA GLU A 357 5.51 -12.37 20.75
C GLU A 357 5.31 -12.10 19.26
N LEU A 358 4.28 -12.68 18.63
CA LEU A 358 3.93 -12.48 17.23
C LEU A 358 2.89 -11.37 17.06
N VAL A 359 1.76 -11.43 17.78
CA VAL A 359 0.66 -10.48 17.61
C VAL A 359 0.02 -10.12 18.95
N THR A 360 -0.24 -8.83 19.18
CA THR A 360 -0.83 -8.38 20.46
C THR A 360 -2.33 -8.14 20.39
N THR A 361 -2.83 -7.49 19.33
CA THR A 361 -4.26 -7.14 19.20
C THR A 361 -4.78 -7.38 17.80
N ILE A 362 -6.08 -7.66 17.69
CA ILE A 362 -6.78 -7.88 16.42
C ILE A 362 -7.82 -6.79 16.21
N GLY A 363 -7.84 -6.21 15.01
CA GLY A 363 -8.85 -5.27 14.56
C GLY A 363 -9.56 -5.79 13.30
N LEU A 364 -10.62 -5.10 12.91
CA LEU A 364 -11.30 -5.28 11.63
C LEU A 364 -10.89 -4.18 10.66
N CYS A 365 -11.06 -4.42 9.37
CA CYS A 365 -10.86 -3.45 8.31
C CYS A 365 -12.00 -3.55 7.30
N ASN A 366 -12.75 -2.45 7.15
CA ASN A 366 -13.91 -2.30 6.28
C ASN A 366 -15.13 -3.19 6.61
N PHE A 367 -15.22 -3.71 7.84
CA PHE A 367 -16.40 -4.44 8.29
C PHE A 367 -17.60 -3.50 8.44
N ASP A 368 -18.74 -3.86 7.85
CA ASP A 368 -19.98 -3.12 8.09
C ASP A 368 -20.52 -3.40 9.51
N SER A 369 -21.55 -2.65 9.92
CA SER A 369 -22.12 -2.78 11.26
C SER A 369 -22.77 -4.15 11.51
N LYS A 370 -23.37 -4.79 10.50
CA LYS A 370 -24.00 -6.12 10.66
C LYS A 370 -22.93 -7.19 10.83
N ALA A 371 -21.94 -7.23 9.95
CA ALA A 371 -20.82 -8.16 10.01
C ALA A 371 -19.98 -7.95 11.29
N SER A 372 -19.82 -6.70 11.75
CA SER A 372 -19.12 -6.41 13.01
C SER A 372 -19.86 -7.00 14.22
N VAL A 373 -21.19 -6.87 14.27
CA VAL A 373 -22.01 -7.46 15.35
C VAL A 373 -21.95 -8.98 15.29
N GLU A 374 -22.12 -9.57 14.10
CA GLU A 374 -22.03 -11.02 13.87
C GLU A 374 -20.68 -11.57 14.37
N ALA A 375 -19.58 -10.92 14.00
CA ALA A 375 -18.24 -11.28 14.47
C ALA A 375 -18.13 -11.23 16.01
N CYS A 376 -18.62 -10.16 16.64
CA CYS A 376 -18.55 -10.00 18.09
C CYS A 376 -19.36 -11.07 18.83
N GLU A 377 -20.60 -11.32 18.40
CA GLU A 377 -21.48 -12.34 18.99
C GLU A 377 -20.87 -13.73 18.84
N TYR A 378 -20.33 -14.03 17.65
CA TYR A 378 -19.65 -15.30 17.40
C TYR A 378 -18.43 -15.48 18.31
N LEU A 379 -17.56 -14.47 18.39
CA LEU A 379 -16.36 -14.50 19.23
C LEU A 379 -16.69 -14.65 20.71
N ILE A 380 -17.73 -13.98 21.22
CA ILE A 380 -18.22 -14.18 22.59
C ILE A 380 -18.65 -15.64 22.79
N SER A 381 -19.42 -16.20 21.85
CA SER A 381 -19.91 -17.59 21.96
C SER A 381 -18.79 -18.63 21.96
N LYS A 382 -17.67 -18.36 21.28
CA LYS A 382 -16.53 -19.29 21.13
C LYS A 382 -15.42 -19.09 22.14
N THR A 383 -15.16 -17.85 22.55
CA THR A 383 -13.97 -17.47 23.33
C THR A 383 -14.30 -16.82 24.68
N GLY A 384 -15.58 -16.50 24.93
CA GLY A 384 -16.04 -15.81 26.14
C GLY A 384 -15.80 -14.30 26.16
N ALA A 385 -15.21 -13.73 25.10
CA ALA A 385 -14.97 -12.29 24.97
C ALA A 385 -14.99 -11.87 23.49
N VAL A 386 -15.08 -10.56 23.22
CA VAL A 386 -15.02 -10.04 21.85
C VAL A 386 -13.61 -10.14 21.28
N GLY A 387 -12.58 -9.73 22.02
CA GLY A 387 -11.17 -9.80 21.59
C GLY A 387 -10.75 -8.81 20.48
N LEU A 388 -11.70 -8.23 19.73
CA LEU A 388 -11.46 -7.19 18.73
C LEU A 388 -11.29 -5.81 19.38
N VAL A 389 -10.32 -5.02 18.91
CA VAL A 389 -10.00 -3.70 19.50
C VAL A 389 -10.34 -2.50 18.61
N SER A 390 -10.50 -2.71 17.30
CA SER A 390 -10.79 -1.64 16.34
C SER A 390 -11.55 -2.14 15.11
N ASN A 391 -12.11 -1.22 14.35
CA ASN A 391 -12.52 -1.42 12.96
C ASN A 391 -12.09 -0.20 12.13
N GLN A 392 -11.12 -0.34 11.24
CA GLN A 392 -10.68 0.73 10.35
C GLN A 392 -11.59 0.79 9.14
N ILE A 393 -12.23 1.94 8.92
CA ILE A 393 -13.21 2.16 7.85
C ILE A 393 -12.81 3.35 6.97
N GLN A 394 -13.22 3.33 5.70
CA GLN A 394 -13.05 4.46 4.79
C GLN A 394 -14.25 5.40 4.79
N TYR A 395 -14.01 6.68 5.08
CA TYR A 395 -15.07 7.70 5.12
C TYR A 395 -15.51 8.18 3.72
N LEU A 396 -14.62 8.26 2.72
CA LEU A 396 -14.97 8.78 1.40
C LEU A 396 -16.02 7.93 0.67
N GLY A 397 -15.95 6.60 0.79
CA GLY A 397 -16.98 5.71 0.23
C GLY A 397 -18.37 6.03 0.78
N MET A 398 -18.46 6.38 2.07
CA MET A 398 -19.73 6.82 2.68
C MET A 398 -20.21 8.16 2.10
N ILE A 399 -19.30 9.07 1.73
CA ILE A 399 -19.67 10.35 1.10
C ILE A 399 -20.21 10.10 -0.31
N CYS A 400 -19.53 9.28 -1.11
CA CYS A 400 -19.92 8.97 -2.49
C CYS A 400 -21.21 8.15 -2.56
N ASP A 401 -21.42 7.22 -1.62
CA ASP A 401 -22.64 6.41 -1.57
C ASP A 401 -23.88 7.26 -1.18
N TRP A 402 -23.69 8.41 -0.51
CA TRP A 402 -24.79 9.17 0.12
C TRP A 402 -25.02 10.59 -0.45
N GLY A 403 -24.05 11.19 -1.14
CA GLY A 403 -24.10 12.58 -1.61
C GLY A 403 -23.88 12.75 -3.12
N SER A 404 -24.41 13.84 -3.68
CA SER A 404 -24.07 14.31 -5.04
C SER A 404 -22.76 15.09 -5.06
N TRP A 405 -22.22 15.36 -6.25
CA TRP A 405 -21.04 16.24 -6.39
C TRP A 405 -21.27 17.64 -5.79
N ASP A 406 -22.48 18.19 -5.95
CA ASP A 406 -22.84 19.48 -5.37
C ASP A 406 -22.91 19.43 -3.83
N ASP A 407 -23.32 18.30 -3.26
CA ASP A 407 -23.27 18.08 -1.81
C ASP A 407 -21.82 18.10 -1.30
N PHE A 408 -20.90 17.49 -2.07
CA PHE A 408 -19.48 17.49 -1.77
C PHE A 408 -18.85 18.90 -1.89
N GLN A 409 -19.17 19.66 -2.94
CA GLN A 409 -18.68 21.04 -3.07
C GLN A 409 -19.20 21.95 -1.95
N ARG A 410 -20.48 21.81 -1.56
CA ARG A 410 -21.05 22.53 -0.42
C ARG A 410 -20.35 22.18 0.90
N LEU A 411 -20.00 20.91 1.10
CA LEU A 411 -19.21 20.48 2.24
C LEU A 411 -17.83 21.13 2.25
N LEU A 412 -17.10 21.09 1.12
CA LEU A 412 -15.77 21.69 1.02
C LEU A 412 -15.80 23.19 1.32
N HIS A 413 -16.80 23.92 0.82
CA HIS A 413 -16.96 25.34 1.12
C HIS A 413 -17.17 25.60 2.62
N LYS A 414 -18.04 24.82 3.28
CA LYS A 414 -18.26 24.94 4.73
C LYS A 414 -16.99 24.65 5.53
N LEU A 415 -16.25 23.59 5.18
CA LEU A 415 -15.00 23.26 5.84
C LEU A 415 -13.93 24.36 5.63
N SER A 416 -13.93 25.03 4.46
CA SER A 416 -13.04 26.17 4.18
C SER A 416 -13.29 27.35 5.12
N VAL A 417 -14.56 27.70 5.38
CA VAL A 417 -14.91 28.78 6.32
C VAL A 417 -14.42 28.47 7.74
N ILE A 418 -14.59 27.21 8.19
CA ILE A 418 -14.06 26.77 9.49
C ILE A 418 -12.53 26.79 9.50
N ALA A 419 -11.89 26.38 8.41
CA ALA A 419 -10.43 26.39 8.27
C ALA A 419 -9.87 27.82 8.39
N GLU A 420 -10.52 28.81 7.78
CA GLU A 420 -10.18 30.24 7.92
C GLU A 420 -10.34 30.73 9.37
N LYS A 421 -11.44 30.39 10.04
CA LYS A 421 -11.70 30.73 11.45
C LYS A 421 -10.57 30.24 12.36
N HIS A 422 -10.10 29.01 12.15
CA HIS A 422 -9.05 28.38 12.98
C HIS A 422 -7.63 28.57 12.46
N ARG A 423 -7.45 29.19 11.28
CA ARG A 423 -6.15 29.39 10.58
C ARG A 423 -5.38 28.09 10.35
N VAL A 424 -6.09 27.05 9.95
CA VAL A 424 -5.56 25.71 9.63
C VAL A 424 -6.00 25.29 8.23
N THR A 425 -5.55 24.14 7.74
CA THR A 425 -6.02 23.63 6.46
C THR A 425 -7.42 23.00 6.56
N LEU A 426 -8.13 22.92 5.44
CA LEU A 426 -9.40 22.19 5.34
C LEU A 426 -9.23 20.73 5.79
N THR A 427 -8.09 20.12 5.45
CA THR A 427 -7.69 18.78 5.87
C THR A 427 -7.60 18.68 7.40
N ASN A 428 -7.00 19.66 8.06
CA ASN A 428 -6.95 19.68 9.53
C ASN A 428 -8.34 19.74 10.15
N VAL A 429 -9.26 20.55 9.63
CA VAL A 429 -10.65 20.62 10.12
C VAL A 429 -11.33 19.25 9.99
N ALA A 430 -11.19 18.59 8.84
CA ALA A 430 -11.77 17.28 8.60
C ALA A 430 -11.21 16.22 9.57
N ILE A 431 -9.89 16.18 9.77
CA ILE A 431 -9.24 15.25 10.71
C ILE A 431 -9.66 15.58 12.15
N ARG A 432 -9.64 16.85 12.54
CA ARG A 432 -9.99 17.28 13.91
C ARG A 432 -11.43 16.96 14.25
N TRP A 433 -12.35 17.07 13.29
CA TRP A 433 -13.73 16.64 13.47
C TRP A 433 -13.83 15.15 13.84
N VAL A 434 -13.06 14.30 13.16
CA VAL A 434 -12.98 12.86 13.47
C VAL A 434 -12.37 12.66 14.86
N LEU A 435 -11.25 13.34 15.15
CA LEU A 435 -10.54 13.22 16.43
C LEU A 435 -11.32 13.80 17.61
N GLN A 436 -12.30 14.68 17.44
CA GLN A 436 -13.11 15.11 18.59
C GLN A 436 -14.13 14.07 19.06
N LYS A 437 -14.25 12.92 18.36
CA LYS A 437 -14.98 11.74 18.84
C LYS A 437 -14.03 10.91 19.73
N PRO A 438 -14.30 10.72 21.03
CA PRO A 438 -13.32 10.15 21.97
C PRO A 438 -12.75 8.77 21.58
N GLN A 439 -13.54 7.94 20.89
CA GLN A 439 -13.19 6.55 20.56
C GLN A 439 -12.43 6.39 19.23
N VAL A 440 -12.08 7.49 18.54
CA VAL A 440 -11.59 7.43 17.16
C VAL A 440 -10.14 7.90 17.05
N GLY A 441 -9.35 7.15 16.28
CA GLY A 441 -8.07 7.60 15.71
C GLY A 441 -8.22 7.87 14.21
N ALA A 442 -7.31 8.66 13.65
CA ALA A 442 -7.27 8.99 12.23
C ALA A 442 -5.98 8.47 11.59
N GLY A 443 -6.07 7.92 10.38
CA GLY A 443 -4.90 7.62 9.54
C GLY A 443 -4.66 8.78 8.59
N THR A 444 -3.46 9.35 8.60
CA THR A 444 -3.02 10.31 7.58
C THR A 444 -2.19 9.60 6.54
N ARG A 445 -2.53 9.79 5.27
CA ARG A 445 -1.70 9.33 4.16
C ARG A 445 -0.42 10.16 4.11
N LEU A 446 0.72 9.50 3.94
CA LEU A 446 1.95 10.20 3.61
C LEU A 446 2.01 10.40 2.09
N GLY A 447 2.21 11.65 1.67
CA GLY A 447 2.52 11.99 0.27
C GLY A 447 4.01 12.22 0.09
N VAL A 448 4.42 12.38 -1.18
CA VAL A 448 5.76 12.88 -1.56
C VAL A 448 6.00 14.29 -1.02
N THR A 449 4.93 15.03 -0.71
CA THR A 449 4.97 16.29 0.02
C THR A 449 4.87 16.05 1.53
N THR A 450 5.90 16.49 2.26
CA THR A 450 5.98 16.42 3.72
C THR A 450 4.98 17.37 4.37
N HIS A 451 3.76 16.91 4.62
CA HIS A 451 2.74 17.61 5.41
C HIS A 451 2.73 17.19 6.88
N HIS A 452 3.79 16.54 7.39
CA HIS A 452 3.79 16.02 8.77
C HIS A 452 3.58 17.12 9.82
N GLN A 453 4.20 18.29 9.64
CA GLN A 453 3.96 19.46 10.52
C GLN A 453 2.52 19.97 10.41
N ASP A 454 1.97 20.04 9.20
CA ASP A 454 0.57 20.44 8.98
C ASP A 454 -0.40 19.45 9.64
N ASN A 455 -0.17 18.15 9.47
CA ASN A 455 -0.98 17.09 10.08
C ASN A 455 -0.96 17.16 11.61
N LEU A 456 0.14 17.61 12.24
CA LEU A 456 0.22 17.78 13.69
C LEU A 456 -0.57 19.01 14.19
N SER A 457 -0.86 19.99 13.31
CA SER A 457 -1.70 21.14 13.67
C SER A 457 -3.09 20.74 14.15
N VAL A 458 -3.56 19.52 13.85
CA VAL A 458 -4.84 18.98 14.35
C VAL A 458 -4.95 18.94 15.87
N PHE A 459 -3.82 18.92 16.58
CA PHE A 459 -3.80 18.91 18.05
C PHE A 459 -3.76 20.32 18.66
N ASN A 460 -3.59 21.36 17.84
CA ASN A 460 -3.40 22.74 18.31
C ASN A 460 -4.69 23.57 18.33
N PHE A 461 -5.84 22.98 17.97
CA PHE A 461 -7.14 23.65 18.00
C PHE A 461 -8.28 22.69 18.36
N GLY A 462 -9.48 23.24 18.56
CA GLY A 462 -10.70 22.47 18.78
C GLY A 462 -11.87 23.15 18.07
N LEU A 463 -12.68 22.34 17.40
CA LEU A 463 -13.96 22.73 16.83
C LEU A 463 -14.96 22.96 17.96
N ASP A 464 -15.61 24.11 17.95
CA ASP A 464 -16.68 24.39 18.90
C ASP A 464 -18.00 23.73 18.47
N GLU A 465 -19.06 23.92 19.25
CA GLU A 465 -20.37 23.33 18.95
C GLU A 465 -20.93 23.79 17.60
N GLU A 466 -20.65 25.02 17.18
CA GLU A 466 -21.14 25.56 15.91
C GLU A 466 -20.37 24.92 14.75
N ASP A 467 -19.04 24.81 14.85
CA ASP A 467 -18.21 24.13 13.86
C ASP A 467 -18.62 22.65 13.70
N ILE A 468 -18.87 21.96 14.83
CA ILE A 468 -19.35 20.57 14.83
C ILE A 468 -20.75 20.48 14.22
N LYS A 469 -21.64 21.44 14.48
CA LYS A 469 -22.96 21.51 13.84
C LYS A 469 -22.90 21.90 12.37
N VAL A 470 -21.84 22.50 11.86
CA VAL A 470 -21.70 22.85 10.43
C VAL A 470 -21.10 21.68 9.63
N SER A 471 -20.32 20.84 10.29
CA SER A 471 -19.61 19.69 9.73
C SER A 471 -20.49 18.50 9.32
N PHE A 472 -19.87 17.45 8.76
CA PHE A 472 -20.38 16.18 8.22
C PHE A 472 -21.67 15.56 8.82
N ALA A 473 -22.15 15.94 9.99
CA ALA A 473 -23.45 15.48 10.47
C ALA A 473 -24.63 16.24 9.81
N THR A 474 -24.50 17.54 9.57
CA THR A 474 -25.68 18.39 9.30
C THR A 474 -26.07 18.42 7.83
N LEU A 475 -25.10 18.45 6.91
CA LEU A 475 -25.36 18.24 5.48
C LEU A 475 -25.96 16.86 5.17
N PHE A 476 -25.66 15.87 6.02
CA PHE A 476 -26.04 14.48 5.83
C PHE A 476 -27.38 14.16 6.52
N LEU A 477 -27.60 14.61 7.76
CA LEU A 477 -28.84 14.40 8.50
C LEU A 477 -30.02 15.20 7.94
N GLU A 478 -29.78 16.40 7.40
CA GLU A 478 -30.85 17.23 6.81
C GLU A 478 -31.44 16.63 5.51
N ASN A 479 -30.70 15.74 4.82
CA ASN A 479 -31.11 15.17 3.52
C ASN A 479 -31.49 13.68 3.57
N LEU A 480 -31.40 13.01 4.73
CA LEU A 480 -31.74 11.59 4.91
C LEU A 480 -33.20 11.20 4.56
N PRO A 481 -34.23 12.03 4.76
CA PRO A 481 -35.61 11.57 4.54
C PRO A 481 -36.01 11.38 3.06
N GLN A 482 -35.20 11.84 2.08
CA GLN A 482 -35.63 11.92 0.67
C GLN A 482 -34.96 10.95 -0.31
N ARG A 483 -34.02 10.10 0.11
CA ARG A 483 -33.31 9.20 -0.82
C ARG A 483 -33.52 7.73 -0.44
N HIS A 484 -34.18 6.97 -1.32
CA HIS A 484 -34.29 5.52 -1.22
C HIS A 484 -32.91 4.89 -1.33
N PHE A 485 -32.55 4.06 -0.34
CA PHE A 485 -31.37 3.21 -0.36
C PHE A 485 -31.53 2.11 -1.42
N PRO A 486 -30.71 2.07 -2.49
CA PRO A 486 -30.58 0.85 -3.27
C PRO A 486 -29.85 -0.18 -2.40
N SER A 487 -30.33 -1.42 -2.41
CA SER A 487 -29.63 -2.58 -1.85
C SER A 487 -28.17 -2.60 -2.31
N LEU A 488 -27.26 -2.76 -1.34
CA LEU A 488 -25.81 -2.87 -1.51
C LEU A 488 -25.45 -3.76 -2.71
N ILE A 489 -24.98 -3.15 -3.79
CA ILE A 489 -24.32 -3.82 -4.92
C ILE A 489 -22.91 -4.20 -4.44
N PRO A 490 -22.40 -5.41 -4.75
CA PRO A 490 -21.06 -5.82 -4.35
C PRO A 490 -20.02 -4.82 -4.86
N ARG A 491 -19.08 -4.41 -3.99
CA ARG A 491 -18.11 -3.34 -4.23
C ARG A 491 -16.87 -3.84 -4.98
N PRO A 492 -16.49 -3.21 -6.12
CA PRO A 492 -15.10 -3.10 -6.57
C PRO A 492 -14.64 -1.63 -6.74
N LEU A 493 -15.43 -0.64 -6.31
CA LEU A 493 -15.31 0.74 -6.77
C LEU A 493 -14.23 1.62 -6.09
N ILE A 494 -13.33 1.09 -5.27
CA ILE A 494 -12.47 1.93 -4.41
C ILE A 494 -10.96 1.85 -4.70
N GLN A 495 -10.57 1.60 -5.95
CA GLN A 495 -9.19 1.82 -6.41
C GLN A 495 -9.05 2.98 -7.42
N HIS A 496 -10.13 3.65 -7.84
CA HIS A 496 -10.10 4.35 -9.14
C HIS A 496 -10.46 5.84 -9.16
N LEU A 497 -10.63 6.52 -8.02
CA LEU A 497 -10.96 7.96 -8.00
C LEU A 497 -9.96 8.85 -7.25
N THR A 498 -8.68 8.50 -7.26
CA THR A 498 -7.64 9.46 -6.85
C THR A 498 -6.62 9.61 -7.97
N SER A 499 -6.66 10.74 -8.64
CA SER A 499 -5.57 11.30 -9.43
C SER A 499 -5.38 12.74 -8.90
N PRO A 500 -4.15 13.28 -8.97
CA PRO A 500 -3.65 14.35 -8.09
C PRO A 500 -4.53 15.58 -7.95
#